data_AF-A0A2M8Q6D2-F1
#
_entry.id   AF-A0A2M8Q6D2-F1
#
_cell.length_a   1.000
_cell.length_b   1.000
_cell.length_c   1.000
_cell.angle_alpha   90.00
_cell.angle_beta   90.00
_cell.angle_gamma   90.00
#
_symmetry.space_group_name_H-M   'P 1'
#
loop_
_entity.id
_entity.type
_entity.pdbx_description
1 polymer ?
#
loop_
_entity_poly.entity_id
_entity_poly.type
_entity_poly.pdbx_seq_one_letter_code
_entity_poly.pdbx_strand_id
1 'polypeptide(L)'
;LACGEPALGDYVKAEARAGRMGATLLAIVTDGVDGRNYYSADPEHEQIARAAAPEWRPTFPLSEGKLSVNVPIYGMDEYHKLFTARQLLALTTFSDLIAAARERIRADA
;
A
#
# COMPACT_ATOMS: atom_id res chain seq x y z
N LEU A 1 16.50 15.86 -5.09
CA LEU A 1 15.54 14.87 -5.65
C LEU A 1 14.23 15.62 -5.87
N ALA A 2 13.81 15.74 -7.13
CA ALA A 2 12.89 16.74 -7.70
C ALA A 2 13.49 18.16 -7.94
N CYS A 3 13.75 18.99 -6.93
CA CYS A 3 14.14 20.40 -7.16
C CYS A 3 15.31 20.96 -6.32
N GLY A 4 15.89 20.19 -5.40
CA GLY A 4 17.07 20.62 -4.62
C GLY A 4 16.77 21.49 -3.40
N GLU A 5 15.49 21.80 -3.16
CA GLU A 5 15.02 22.51 -1.97
C GLU A 5 14.38 21.55 -0.95
N PRO A 6 14.49 21.83 0.36
CA PRO A 6 13.79 21.07 1.37
C PRO A 6 12.28 21.33 1.32
N ALA A 7 11.48 20.26 1.22
CA ALA A 7 10.04 20.37 1.37
C ALA A 7 9.69 20.61 2.84
N LEU A 8 9.09 21.77 3.14
CA LEU A 8 8.62 22.09 4.49
C LEU A 8 7.50 21.14 4.93
N GLY A 9 7.48 20.77 6.21
CA GLY A 9 6.50 19.81 6.73
C GLY A 9 5.04 20.24 6.52
N ASP A 10 4.73 21.53 6.62
CA ASP A 10 3.38 22.04 6.41
C ASP A 10 2.96 22.02 4.94
N TYR A 11 3.91 22.25 4.03
CA TYR A 11 3.69 22.05 2.60
C TYR A 11 3.36 20.59 2.31
N VAL A 12 4.15 19.64 2.84
CA VAL A 12 3.89 18.20 2.64
C VAL A 12 2.50 17.80 3.15
N LYS A 13 2.09 18.26 4.34
CA LYS A 13 0.74 17.98 4.87
C LYS A 13 -0.35 18.60 4.00
N ALA A 14 -0.16 19.81 3.48
CA ALA A 14 -1.13 20.48 2.63
C ALA A 14 -1.31 19.74 1.29
N GLU A 15 -0.21 19.36 0.64
CA GLU A 15 -0.23 18.56 -0.60
C GLU A 15 -0.87 17.18 -0.38
N ALA A 16 -0.58 16.54 0.75
CA ALA A 16 -1.15 15.26 1.14
C ALA A 16 -2.67 15.34 1.33
N ARG A 17 -3.14 16.32 2.10
CA ARG A 17 -4.58 16.57 2.33
C ARG A 17 -5.32 16.93 1.04
N ALA A 18 -4.63 17.57 0.10
CA ALA A 18 -5.18 17.87 -1.22
C ALA A 18 -5.16 16.66 -2.19
N GLY A 19 -4.74 15.48 -1.74
CA GLY A 19 -4.73 14.25 -2.53
C GLY A 19 -3.64 14.20 -3.59
N ARG A 20 -2.60 15.04 -3.50
CA ARG A 20 -1.50 15.10 -4.48
C ARG A 20 -0.30 14.21 -4.13
N MET A 21 -0.33 13.56 -2.96
CA MET A 21 0.65 12.54 -2.62
C MET A 21 0.43 11.27 -3.46
N GLY A 22 1.50 10.85 -4.15
CA GLY A 22 1.56 9.60 -4.88
C GLY A 22 2.65 8.67 -4.33
N ALA A 23 2.91 7.59 -5.05
CA ALA A 23 4.00 6.66 -4.77
C ALA A 23 4.95 6.59 -5.98
N THR A 24 6.24 6.43 -5.69
CA THR A 24 7.28 6.17 -6.69
C THR A 24 7.92 4.82 -6.37
N LEU A 25 8.03 3.94 -7.36
CA LEU A 25 8.67 2.65 -7.18
C LEU A 25 10.20 2.84 -7.18
N LEU A 26 10.87 2.41 -6.12
CA LEU A 26 12.32 2.57 -5.99
C LEU A 26 13.08 1.31 -6.44
N ALA A 27 12.63 0.14 -5.99
CA ALA A 27 13.25 -1.14 -6.28
C ALA A 27 12.24 -2.28 -6.18
N ILE A 28 12.52 -3.38 -6.87
CA ILE A 28 11.85 -4.67 -6.68
C ILE A 28 12.72 -5.53 -5.77
N VAL A 29 12.07 -6.16 -4.80
CA VAL A 29 12.73 -7.08 -3.87
C VAL A 29 12.12 -8.46 -4.05
N THR A 30 12.96 -9.47 -4.28
CA THR A 30 12.51 -10.87 -4.36
C THR A 30 13.18 -11.71 -3.27
N ASP A 31 12.53 -12.81 -2.94
CA ASP A 31 13.15 -13.85 -2.11
C ASP A 31 14.24 -14.58 -2.89
N GLY A 32 15.25 -15.08 -2.18
CA GLY A 32 16.44 -15.72 -2.74
C GLY A 32 17.03 -16.71 -1.75
N VAL A 33 17.88 -17.62 -2.24
CA VAL A 33 18.39 -18.76 -1.46
C VAL A 33 19.12 -18.33 -0.18
N ASP A 34 19.90 -17.24 -0.26
CA ASP A 34 20.72 -16.72 0.85
C ASP A 34 20.31 -15.29 1.28
N GLY A 35 19.07 -14.87 0.98
CA GLY A 35 18.56 -13.56 1.36
C GLY A 35 17.73 -12.87 0.27
N ARG A 36 17.66 -11.54 0.33
CA ARG A 36 16.84 -10.73 -0.57
C ARG A 36 17.64 -10.24 -1.77
N ASN A 37 17.12 -10.45 -2.97
CA ASN A 37 17.64 -9.82 -4.19
C ASN A 37 16.95 -8.49 -4.42
N TYR A 38 17.71 -7.50 -4.90
CA TYR A 38 17.22 -6.15 -5.18
C TYR A 38 17.47 -5.82 -6.64
N TYR A 39 16.41 -5.38 -7.32
CA TYR A 39 16.45 -4.99 -8.73
C TYR A 39 16.02 -3.54 -8.85
N SER A 40 16.65 -2.81 -9.75
CA SER A 40 16.19 -1.47 -10.13
C SER A 40 14.77 -1.56 -10.66
N ALA A 41 13.91 -0.62 -10.23
CA ALA A 41 12.61 -0.45 -10.84
C ALA A 41 12.76 0.02 -12.28
N ASP A 42 11.87 -0.46 -13.16
CA ASP A 42 11.75 0.01 -14.53
C ASP A 42 10.29 0.46 -14.79
N PRO A 43 10.03 1.10 -15.96
CA PRO A 43 8.69 1.58 -16.28
C PRO A 43 7.61 0.49 -16.33
N GLU A 44 7.96 -0.74 -16.70
CA GLU A 44 7.01 -1.85 -16.77
C GLU A 44 6.57 -2.29 -15.36
N HIS A 45 7.52 -2.40 -14.42
CA HIS A 45 7.21 -2.68 -13.02
C HIS A 45 6.27 -1.63 -12.41
N GLU A 46 6.50 -0.36 -12.72
CA GLU A 46 5.61 0.73 -12.29
C GLU A 46 4.21 0.61 -12.89
N GLN A 47 4.12 0.33 -14.19
CA GLN A 47 2.85 0.20 -14.88
C GLN A 47 2.02 -0.95 -14.28
N ILE A 48 2.64 -2.11 -14.05
CA ILE A 48 1.99 -3.25 -13.40
C ILE A 48 1.55 -2.88 -11.97
N ALA A 49 2.36 -2.13 -11.23
CA ALA A 49 2.00 -1.71 -9.87
C ALA A 49 0.79 -0.76 -9.85
N ARG A 50 0.69 0.14 -10.83
CA ARG A 50 -0.44 1.07 -10.98
C ARG A 50 -1.71 0.39 -11.51
N ALA A 51 -1.57 -0.71 -12.25
CA ALA A 51 -2.70 -1.47 -12.76
C ALA A 51 -3.46 -2.27 -11.68
N ALA A 52 -2.93 -2.35 -10.46
CA ALA A 52 -3.61 -3.02 -9.36
C ALA A 52 -4.95 -2.31 -9.02
N ALA A 53 -6.04 -3.07 -9.12
CA ALA A 53 -7.38 -2.60 -8.85
C ALA A 53 -8.07 -3.53 -7.82
N PRO A 54 -7.98 -3.23 -6.51
CA PRO A 54 -8.70 -4.00 -5.50
C PRO A 54 -10.21 -3.81 -5.67
N GLU A 55 -10.98 -4.92 -5.68
CA GLU A 55 -12.44 -4.89 -5.81
C GLU A 55 -13.12 -4.33 -4.55
N TRP A 56 -12.55 -4.62 -3.39
CA TRP A 56 -13.06 -4.20 -2.09
C TRP A 56 -12.01 -3.40 -1.31
N ARG A 57 -12.48 -2.44 -0.51
CA ARG A 57 -11.64 -1.66 0.40
C ARG A 57 -12.38 -1.26 1.68
N PRO A 58 -11.69 -1.18 2.83
CA PRO A 58 -12.30 -0.73 4.08
C PRO A 58 -12.42 0.80 4.12
N THR A 59 -13.63 1.32 3.92
CA THR A 59 -13.97 2.76 3.98
C THR A 59 -14.40 3.22 5.38
N PHE A 60 -14.02 2.49 6.41
CA PHE A 60 -14.33 2.89 7.79
C PHE A 60 -13.35 3.98 8.23
N PRO A 61 -13.81 4.97 9.02
CA PRO A 61 -12.92 5.99 9.58
C PRO A 61 -11.91 5.34 10.50
N LEU A 62 -10.70 5.89 10.56
CA LEU A 62 -9.69 5.46 11.52
C LEU A 62 -10.17 5.71 12.95
N SER A 63 -10.12 4.67 13.79
CA SER A 63 -10.52 4.74 15.20
C SER A 63 -9.70 5.79 15.96
N GLU A 64 -10.35 6.51 16.90
CA GLU A 64 -9.68 7.44 17.80
C GLU A 64 -8.57 6.73 18.62
N GLY A 65 -7.34 7.25 18.57
CA GLY A 65 -6.18 6.67 19.25
C GLY A 65 -4.84 7.21 18.76
N LYS A 66 -3.70 6.65 19.19
CA LYS A 66 -2.37 7.14 18.78
C LYS A 66 -2.16 7.14 17.25
N LEU A 67 -2.80 6.21 16.54
CA LEU A 67 -2.80 6.16 15.08
C LEU A 67 -3.66 7.29 14.46
N SER A 68 -4.75 7.73 15.11
CA SER A 68 -5.61 8.81 14.61
C SER A 68 -4.99 10.19 14.68
N VAL A 69 -3.86 10.37 15.39
CA VAL A 69 -3.18 11.67 15.48
C VAL A 69 -2.19 11.86 14.32
N ASN A 70 -1.58 10.79 13.81
CA ASN A 70 -0.37 10.88 12.98
C ASN A 70 -0.60 10.79 11.48
N VAL A 71 -1.58 10.02 11.03
CA VAL A 71 -1.85 9.82 9.60
C VAL A 71 -3.00 10.69 9.05
N PRO A 72 -4.05 11.03 9.83
CA PRO A 72 -5.08 11.95 9.33
C PRO A 72 -4.56 13.35 9.05
N ILE A 73 -3.47 13.79 9.69
CA ILE A 73 -2.83 15.07 9.36
C ILE A 73 -2.30 15.13 7.92
N TYR A 74 -2.13 13.97 7.26
CA TYR A 74 -1.77 13.82 5.84
C TYR A 74 -2.96 13.43 4.95
N GLY A 75 -4.22 13.53 5.44
CA GLY A 75 -5.41 13.20 4.66
C GLY A 75 -5.78 11.70 4.60
N MET A 76 -5.10 10.87 5.40
CA MET A 76 -5.41 9.44 5.57
C MET A 76 -6.36 9.28 6.76
N ASP A 77 -7.65 9.42 6.53
CA ASP A 77 -8.74 9.38 7.52
C ASP A 77 -9.55 8.08 7.52
N GLU A 78 -9.34 7.22 6.52
CA GLU A 78 -9.96 5.90 6.38
C GLU A 78 -8.89 4.79 6.30
N TYR A 79 -9.23 3.57 6.73
CA TYR A 79 -8.28 2.45 6.75
C TYR A 79 -7.67 2.12 5.37
N HIS A 80 -8.44 2.20 4.29
CA HIS A 80 -7.92 1.89 2.95
C HIS A 80 -6.81 2.85 2.50
N LYS A 81 -6.79 4.10 2.99
CA LYS A 81 -5.79 5.11 2.62
C LYS A 81 -4.40 4.84 3.20
N LEU A 82 -4.27 3.86 4.11
CA LEU A 82 -2.99 3.42 4.66
C LEU A 82 -2.22 2.48 3.72
N PHE A 83 -2.87 2.00 2.67
CA PHE A 83 -2.31 1.03 1.74
C PHE A 83 -2.28 1.61 0.34
N THR A 84 -1.26 1.24 -0.44
CA THR A 84 -1.31 1.39 -1.90
C THR A 84 -2.34 0.40 -2.47
N ALA A 85 -2.87 0.69 -3.66
CA ALA A 85 -3.83 -0.21 -4.34
C ALA A 85 -3.28 -1.63 -4.49
N ARG A 86 -1.99 -1.78 -4.78
CA ARG A 86 -1.30 -3.08 -4.88
C ARG A 86 -1.23 -3.83 -3.54
N GLN A 87 -0.94 -3.12 -2.45
CA GLN A 87 -0.93 -3.73 -1.11
C GLN A 87 -2.31 -4.20 -0.70
N LEU A 88 -3.35 -3.40 -0.99
CA LEU A 88 -4.72 -3.77 -0.67
C LEU A 88 -5.22 -4.95 -1.52
N LEU A 89 -4.88 -4.98 -2.81
CA LEU A 89 -5.16 -6.13 -3.67
C LEU A 89 -4.48 -7.40 -3.15
N ALA A 90 -3.20 -7.33 -2.76
CA ALA A 90 -2.50 -8.49 -2.21
C ALA A 90 -3.15 -8.99 -0.90
N LEU A 91 -3.50 -8.08 0.01
CA LEU A 91 -4.13 -8.42 1.29
C LEU A 91 -5.49 -9.09 1.10
N THR A 92 -6.32 -8.57 0.19
CA THR A 92 -7.65 -9.13 -0.10
C THR A 92 -7.53 -10.50 -0.75
N THR A 93 -6.67 -10.66 -1.78
CA THR A 93 -6.39 -11.96 -2.40
C THR A 93 -5.95 -13.02 -1.39
N PHE A 94 -5.02 -12.70 -0.48
CA PHE A 94 -4.59 -13.67 0.53
C PHE A 94 -5.70 -14.00 1.53
N SER A 95 -6.53 -13.03 1.89
CA SER A 95 -7.66 -13.25 2.79
C SER A 95 -8.68 -14.21 2.18
N ASP A 96 -8.98 -14.06 0.88
CA ASP A 96 -9.91 -14.93 0.16
C ASP A 96 -9.38 -16.36 0.04
N LEU A 97 -8.06 -16.52 -0.18
CA LEU A 97 -7.42 -17.83 -0.26
C LEU A 97 -7.50 -18.63 1.04
N ILE A 98 -7.58 -17.98 2.21
CA ILE A 98 -7.75 -18.67 3.50
C ILE A 98 -9.08 -19.43 3.53
N ALA A 99 -10.16 -18.83 3.03
CA ALA A 99 -11.46 -19.48 2.98
C ALA A 99 -11.41 -20.72 2.05
N ALA A 100 -10.79 -20.59 0.88
CA ALA A 100 -10.61 -21.70 -0.06
C ALA A 100 -9.76 -22.83 0.54
N ALA A 101 -8.66 -22.49 1.22
CA ALA A 101 -7.80 -23.46 1.89
C ALA A 101 -8.56 -24.23 2.98
N ARG A 102 -9.43 -23.57 3.75
CA ARG A 102 -10.25 -24.23 4.78
C ARG A 102 -11.17 -25.29 4.20
N GLU A 103 -11.84 -25.00 3.08
CA GLU A 103 -12.73 -25.96 2.44
C GLU A 103 -11.95 -27.14 1.84
N ARG A 104 -10.73 -26.90 1.33
CA ARG A 104 -9.85 -27.97 0.87
C ARG A 104 -9.46 -28.92 2.01
N ILE A 105 -9.06 -28.38 3.16
CA ILE A 105 -8.70 -29.17 4.35
C ILE A 105 -9.87 -30.06 4.80
N ARG A 106 -11.10 -29.56 4.75
CA ARG A 106 -12.29 -30.34 5.11
C ARG A 106 -12.59 -31.48 4.14
N ALA A 107 -12.29 -31.30 2.86
CA ALA A 107 -12.51 -32.32 1.84
C ALA A 107 -11.42 -33.42 1.85
N ASP A 108 -10.21 -33.07 2.28
CA ASP A 108 -9.08 -34.02 2.39
C ASP A 108 -9.10 -34.84 3.72
N ALA A 109 -9.97 -34.48 4.67
CA ALA A 109 -10.16 -35.15 5.97
C ALA A 109 -11.25 -36.23 5.93
#